data_AF-A0A927GDB8-F1
#
_entry.id   AF-A0A927GDB8-F1
#
_cell.length_a   1.000
_cell.length_b   1.000
_cell.length_c   1.000
_cell.angle_alpha   90.00
_cell.angle_beta   90.00
_cell.angle_gamma   90.00
#
_symmetry.space_group_name_H-M   'P 1'
#
loop_
_entity.id
_entity.type
_entity.pdbx_description
1 polymer ?
#
loop_
_entity_poly.entity_id
_entity_poly.type
_entity_poly.pdbx_seq_one_letter_code
_entity_poly.pdbx_strand_id
1 'polypeptide(L)'
;MLATLDRLGMKENTLVIFTSDNGADWKPGDLEKFPKHRANYIYRGEKSDIWEGGHRVPFLVRWPSAFKTARTVTQTICLTDLMATFASITGQSLPASSGQDSFDFSSLLAAKATDKAVRESTIHHSINGMFAIRKGKWKYVDGQGSGGWSKDESATKELPAQVYDLENDPKETTNLLENQPKIAAELKALLVKQQAQGYTRPGSKE
;
A
#
# COMPACT_ATOMS: atom_id res chain seq x y z
N MET A 1 -8.46 25.01 -2.79
CA MET A 1 -7.51 24.49 -3.81
C MET A 1 -8.18 24.25 -5.15
N LEU A 2 -9.13 23.30 -5.29
CA LEU A 2 -9.77 23.02 -6.61
C LEU A 2 -10.44 24.24 -7.26
N ALA A 3 -11.21 25.03 -6.50
CA ALA A 3 -11.81 26.28 -7.00
C ALA A 3 -10.76 27.29 -7.51
N THR A 4 -9.56 27.28 -6.93
CA THR A 4 -8.44 28.13 -7.38
C THR A 4 -7.91 27.68 -8.74
N LEU A 5 -7.71 26.37 -8.93
CA LEU A 5 -7.29 25.81 -10.23
C LEU A 5 -8.32 26.12 -11.32
N ASP A 6 -9.60 26.01 -10.99
CA ASP A 6 -10.71 26.33 -11.90
C ASP A 6 -10.70 27.85 -12.24
N ARG A 7 -10.58 28.73 -11.24
CA ARG A 7 -10.51 30.19 -11.43
C ARG A 7 -9.31 30.65 -12.27
N LEU A 8 -8.17 29.97 -12.15
CA LEU A 8 -6.95 30.29 -12.90
C LEU A 8 -6.90 29.65 -14.30
N GLY A 9 -7.92 28.89 -14.70
CA GLY A 9 -7.90 28.16 -15.97
C GLY A 9 -6.88 27.00 -16.02
N MET A 10 -6.32 26.61 -14.88
CA MET A 10 -5.29 25.57 -14.78
C MET A 10 -5.87 24.16 -14.54
N LYS A 11 -7.19 24.07 -14.32
CA LYS A 11 -7.89 22.81 -14.02
C LYS A 11 -7.56 21.67 -14.98
N GLU A 12 -7.58 21.92 -16.28
CA GLU A 12 -7.69 20.87 -17.29
C GLU A 12 -6.45 19.97 -17.30
N ASN A 13 -5.25 20.56 -17.30
CA ASN A 13 -3.98 19.84 -17.34
C ASN A 13 -3.22 19.88 -16.00
N THR A 14 -3.95 19.89 -14.88
CA THR A 14 -3.36 19.73 -13.54
C THR A 14 -3.73 18.37 -12.97
N LEU A 15 -2.72 17.57 -12.63
CA LEU A 15 -2.86 16.36 -11.84
C LEU A 15 -2.99 16.73 -10.35
N VAL A 16 -4.12 16.40 -9.74
CA VAL A 16 -4.33 16.55 -8.29
C VAL A 16 -4.41 15.16 -7.66
N ILE A 17 -3.54 14.92 -6.67
CA ILE A 17 -3.54 13.71 -5.85
C ILE A 17 -3.87 14.10 -4.41
N PHE A 18 -4.80 13.37 -3.79
CA PHE A 18 -5.11 13.47 -2.36
C PHE A 18 -4.83 12.11 -1.71
N THR A 19 -4.00 12.11 -0.67
CA THR A 19 -3.59 10.91 0.06
C THR A 19 -3.20 11.23 1.50
N SER A 20 -2.95 10.19 2.30
CA SER A 20 -2.29 10.25 3.60
C SER A 20 -0.88 9.63 3.51
N ASP A 21 -0.02 9.91 4.48
CA ASP A 21 1.31 9.29 4.64
C ASP A 21 1.23 7.92 5.33
N ASN A 22 0.32 7.77 6.30
CA ASN A 22 0.02 6.53 7.01
C ASN A 22 -1.47 6.46 7.38
N GLY A 23 -1.87 5.32 7.94
CA GLY A 23 -3.17 5.13 8.57
C GLY A 23 -3.41 6.07 9.75
N ALA A 24 -4.65 6.19 10.21
CA ALA A 24 -4.98 7.03 11.35
C ALA A 24 -4.50 6.41 12.67
N ASP A 25 -4.09 7.27 13.61
CA ASP A 25 -4.01 6.93 15.03
C ASP A 25 -5.45 6.74 15.53
N TRP A 26 -5.85 5.49 15.80
CA TRP A 26 -7.25 5.12 16.00
C TRP A 26 -7.37 3.99 17.03
N LYS A 27 -7.30 4.39 18.29
CA LYS A 27 -7.14 3.47 19.42
C LYS A 27 -8.48 2.81 19.75
N PRO A 28 -8.48 1.65 20.44
CA PRO A 28 -9.71 1.00 20.90
C PRO A 28 -10.68 1.95 21.63
N GLY A 29 -10.16 2.84 22.48
CA GLY A 29 -10.98 3.83 23.21
C GLY A 29 -11.59 4.93 22.34
N ASP A 30 -11.12 5.13 21.11
CA ASP A 30 -11.70 6.12 20.19
C ASP A 30 -12.99 5.61 19.54
N LEU A 31 -13.14 4.28 19.37
CA LEU A 31 -14.39 3.68 18.92
C LEU A 31 -15.52 3.87 19.94
N GLU A 32 -15.20 3.83 21.24
CA GLU A 32 -16.17 4.10 22.31
C GLU A 32 -16.63 5.56 22.30
N LYS A 33 -15.69 6.50 22.13
CA LYS A 33 -15.98 7.94 22.07
C LYS A 33 -16.72 8.34 20.80
N PHE A 34 -16.42 7.70 19.68
CA PHE A 34 -16.93 8.04 18.35
C PHE A 34 -17.50 6.80 17.64
N PRO A 35 -18.62 6.23 18.12
CA PRO A 35 -19.11 4.91 17.68
C PRO A 35 -19.55 4.86 16.22
N LYS A 36 -19.76 6.02 15.58
CA LYS A 36 -20.09 6.14 14.15
C LYS A 36 -18.88 6.42 13.25
N HIS A 37 -17.73 6.82 13.81
CA HIS A 37 -16.54 7.13 13.02
C HIS A 37 -15.69 5.88 12.77
N ARG A 38 -15.05 5.82 11.60
CA ARG A 38 -14.25 4.68 11.15
C ARG A 38 -12.99 5.20 10.46
N ALA A 39 -12.01 5.65 11.25
CA ALA A 39 -10.83 6.34 10.72
C ALA A 39 -9.98 5.43 9.80
N ASN A 40 -9.83 4.15 10.17
CA ASN A 40 -9.15 3.12 9.36
C ASN A 40 -10.14 2.18 8.64
N TYR A 41 -11.39 2.61 8.48
CA TYR A 41 -12.48 1.81 7.91
C TYR A 41 -12.66 0.44 8.59
N ILE A 42 -12.48 -0.66 7.84
CA ILE A 42 -12.59 -2.03 8.34
C ILE A 42 -11.22 -2.67 8.62
N TYR A 43 -10.14 -1.98 8.27
CA TYR A 43 -8.80 -2.55 8.30
C TYR A 43 -8.29 -2.66 9.73
N ARG A 44 -7.52 -3.72 10.01
CA ARG A 44 -6.98 -4.00 11.33
C ARG A 44 -5.79 -3.09 11.64
N GLY A 45 -5.69 -2.66 12.89
CA GLY A 45 -4.58 -1.84 13.37
C GLY A 45 -4.75 -0.35 13.10
N GLU A 46 -3.70 0.38 13.43
CA GLU A 46 -3.61 1.83 13.36
C GLU A 46 -2.25 2.27 12.85
N LYS A 47 -2.03 3.59 12.84
CA LYS A 47 -0.71 4.19 12.62
C LYS A 47 0.37 3.39 13.37
N SER A 48 1.51 3.21 12.70
CA SER A 48 2.69 2.46 13.20
C SER A 48 2.60 0.94 13.17
N ASP A 49 1.42 0.34 12.99
CA ASP A 49 1.26 -1.11 12.87
C ASP A 49 1.56 -1.64 11.47
N ILE A 50 1.99 -2.90 11.39
CA ILE A 50 2.22 -3.67 10.15
C ILE A 50 0.92 -4.09 9.45
N TRP A 51 -0.19 -4.09 10.17
CA TRP A 51 -1.51 -4.45 9.66
C TRP A 51 -2.03 -3.41 8.65
N GLU A 52 -3.07 -3.78 7.88
CA GLU A 52 -3.61 -2.96 6.77
C GLU A 52 -4.01 -1.56 7.23
N GLY A 53 -4.54 -1.42 8.46
CA GLY A 53 -4.97 -0.14 9.02
C GLY A 53 -3.85 0.87 9.23
N GLY A 54 -2.59 0.43 9.33
CA GLY A 54 -1.43 1.32 9.43
C GLY A 54 -0.94 1.86 8.08
N HIS A 55 -1.29 1.19 6.97
CA HIS A 55 -0.68 1.43 5.65
C HIS A 55 -1.69 1.77 4.55
N ARG A 56 -2.95 1.32 4.68
CA ARG A 56 -3.97 1.45 3.64
C ARG A 56 -4.67 2.79 3.74
N VAL A 57 -4.18 3.74 2.97
CA VAL A 57 -4.62 5.13 2.96
C VAL A 57 -5.56 5.43 1.77
N PRO A 58 -6.41 6.47 1.85
CA PRO A 58 -7.13 6.94 0.67
C PRO A 58 -6.13 7.44 -0.39
N PHE A 59 -6.41 7.16 -1.66
CA PHE A 59 -5.62 7.69 -2.78
C PHE A 59 -6.58 8.11 -3.89
N LEU A 60 -6.84 9.42 -3.99
CA LEU A 60 -7.76 10.00 -4.96
C LEU A 60 -7.00 10.79 -6.00
N VAL A 61 -7.35 10.61 -7.28
CA VAL A 61 -6.72 11.29 -8.40
C VAL A 61 -7.76 12.04 -9.22
N ARG A 62 -7.45 13.29 -9.57
CA ARG A 62 -8.21 14.10 -10.52
C ARG A 62 -7.25 14.63 -11.59
N TRP A 63 -7.48 14.26 -12.85
CA TRP A 63 -6.73 14.78 -13.98
C TRP A 63 -7.60 14.87 -15.25
N PRO A 64 -8.30 16.00 -15.44
CA PRO A 64 -9.35 16.10 -16.46
C PRO A 64 -8.87 15.87 -17.90
N SER A 65 -7.65 16.27 -18.25
CA SER A 65 -7.09 16.03 -19.59
C SER A 65 -6.78 14.56 -19.88
N ALA A 66 -6.57 13.75 -18.84
CA ALA A 66 -6.21 12.33 -18.98
C ALA A 66 -7.44 11.40 -18.96
N PHE A 67 -8.41 11.66 -18.08
CA PHE A 67 -9.65 10.88 -17.98
C PHE A 67 -10.84 11.76 -17.53
N LYS A 68 -12.02 11.49 -18.11
CA LYS A 68 -13.26 12.24 -17.85
C LYS A 68 -14.24 11.51 -16.93
N THR A 69 -14.20 10.18 -16.91
CA THR A 69 -15.11 9.35 -16.13
C THR A 69 -14.44 8.89 -14.85
N ALA A 70 -15.10 9.11 -13.71
CA ALA A 70 -14.66 8.57 -12.44
C ALA A 70 -14.66 7.04 -12.49
N ARG A 71 -13.62 6.43 -11.93
CA ARG A 71 -13.48 4.97 -11.86
C ARG A 71 -12.69 4.58 -10.63
N THR A 72 -12.87 3.33 -10.21
CA THR A 72 -12.06 2.70 -9.18
C THR A 72 -10.97 1.85 -9.82
N VAL A 73 -9.75 1.96 -9.32
CA VAL A 73 -8.64 1.09 -9.70
C VAL A 73 -8.27 0.25 -8.48
N THR A 74 -8.28 -1.07 -8.65
CA THR A 74 -8.04 -2.03 -7.56
C THR A 74 -6.59 -2.54 -7.52
N GLN A 75 -5.78 -2.14 -8.51
CA GLN A 75 -4.35 -2.48 -8.53
C GLN A 75 -3.62 -1.88 -7.32
N THR A 76 -2.72 -2.67 -6.75
CA THR A 76 -1.86 -2.21 -5.65
C THR A 76 -0.82 -1.23 -6.19
N ILE A 77 -0.76 -0.05 -5.57
CA ILE A 77 0.30 0.95 -5.73
C ILE A 77 0.89 1.27 -4.35
N CYS A 78 2.07 1.88 -4.32
CA CYS A 78 2.70 2.42 -3.12
C CYS A 78 2.98 3.92 -3.28
N LEU A 79 3.05 4.67 -2.19
CA LEU A 79 3.44 6.09 -2.26
C LEU A 79 4.83 6.29 -2.86
N THR A 80 5.72 5.31 -2.71
CA THR A 80 7.05 5.31 -3.36
C THR A 80 6.96 5.37 -4.88
N ASP A 81 5.85 4.93 -5.48
CA ASP A 81 5.64 4.89 -6.94
C ASP A 81 5.45 6.27 -7.58
N LEU A 82 5.23 7.31 -6.78
CA LEU A 82 5.06 8.68 -7.28
C LEU A 82 6.29 9.16 -8.06
N MET A 83 7.50 8.77 -7.67
CA MET A 83 8.73 9.23 -8.34
C MET A 83 8.82 8.75 -9.80
N ALA A 84 8.69 7.44 -10.04
CA ALA A 84 8.70 6.86 -11.38
C ALA A 84 7.51 7.30 -12.21
N THR A 85 6.33 7.39 -11.59
CA THR A 85 5.13 7.88 -12.27
C THR A 85 5.28 9.33 -12.72
N PHE A 86 5.82 10.21 -11.87
CA PHE A 86 6.04 11.62 -12.21
C PHE A 86 7.12 11.81 -13.28
N ALA A 87 8.19 11.02 -13.23
CA ALA A 87 9.18 11.01 -14.30
C ALA A 87 8.52 10.63 -15.64
N SER A 88 7.73 9.56 -15.66
CA SER A 88 7.01 9.09 -16.86
C SER A 88 6.07 10.15 -17.45
N ILE A 89 5.18 10.74 -16.64
CA ILE A 89 4.20 11.71 -17.13
C ILE A 89 4.80 13.06 -17.54
N THR A 90 6.02 13.38 -17.07
CA THR A 90 6.74 14.60 -17.46
C THR A 90 7.78 14.37 -18.55
N GLY A 91 7.89 13.14 -19.07
CA GLY A 91 8.86 12.79 -20.11
C GLY A 91 10.32 12.79 -19.63
N GLN A 92 10.54 12.68 -18.32
CA GLN A 92 11.88 12.64 -17.72
C GLN A 92 12.37 11.20 -17.59
N SER A 93 13.68 11.02 -17.78
CA SER A 93 14.35 9.75 -17.48
C SER A 93 14.65 9.66 -15.99
N LEU A 94 14.31 8.55 -15.35
CA LEU A 94 14.64 8.28 -13.95
C LEU A 94 15.91 7.41 -13.88
N PRO A 95 17.02 7.89 -13.29
CA PRO A 95 18.25 7.11 -13.17
C PRO A 95 18.03 5.77 -12.46
N ALA A 96 18.82 4.75 -12.81
CA ALA A 96 18.73 3.41 -12.22
C ALA A 96 18.88 3.42 -10.68
N SER A 97 19.72 4.33 -10.17
CA SER A 97 19.99 4.57 -8.75
C SER A 97 18.97 5.46 -8.03
N SER A 98 17.96 5.99 -8.72
CA SER A 98 16.94 6.87 -8.14
C SER A 98 15.58 6.17 -8.10
N GLY A 99 14.87 6.21 -6.97
CA GLY A 99 13.54 5.60 -6.86
C GLY A 99 13.56 4.08 -7.09
N GLN A 100 14.50 3.39 -6.43
CA GLN A 100 14.78 1.96 -6.64
C GLN A 100 13.62 1.02 -6.25
N ASP A 101 12.59 1.53 -5.57
CA ASP A 101 11.33 0.83 -5.26
C ASP A 101 10.09 1.53 -5.83
N SER A 102 10.30 2.41 -6.82
CA SER A 102 9.27 3.24 -7.45
C SER A 102 8.84 2.65 -8.78
N PHE A 103 7.63 2.12 -8.87
CA PHE A 103 7.05 1.55 -10.08
C PHE A 103 6.20 2.58 -10.80
N ASP A 104 6.25 2.61 -12.13
CA ASP A 104 5.45 3.54 -12.91
C ASP A 104 3.99 3.04 -13.03
N PHE A 105 3.05 3.79 -12.44
CA PHE A 105 1.62 3.55 -12.59
C PHE A 105 0.92 4.51 -13.55
N SER A 106 1.64 5.28 -14.37
CA SER A 106 1.07 6.22 -15.36
C SER A 106 0.03 5.57 -16.28
N SER A 107 0.18 4.28 -16.58
CA SER A 107 -0.81 3.48 -17.31
C SER A 107 -2.19 3.40 -16.63
N LEU A 108 -2.26 3.51 -15.30
CA LEU A 108 -3.50 3.60 -14.53
C LEU A 108 -4.14 4.99 -14.60
N LEU A 109 -3.40 6.00 -15.06
CA LEU A 109 -3.87 7.38 -15.26
C LEU A 109 -4.39 7.62 -16.68
N ALA A 110 -4.18 6.69 -17.62
CA ALA A 110 -4.66 6.81 -18.99
C ALA A 110 -6.20 6.77 -19.10
N ALA A 111 -6.78 7.16 -20.24
CA ALA A 111 -8.24 7.12 -20.43
C ALA A 111 -8.87 5.73 -20.19
N LYS A 112 -8.10 4.66 -20.44
CA LYS A 112 -8.43 3.28 -20.06
C LYS A 112 -7.29 2.72 -19.21
N ALA A 113 -7.61 2.27 -18.00
CA ALA A 113 -6.64 1.58 -17.17
C ALA A 113 -6.31 0.21 -17.79
N THR A 114 -5.09 -0.26 -17.59
CA THR A 114 -4.64 -1.59 -17.99
C THR A 114 -4.94 -2.62 -16.91
N ASP A 115 -5.13 -3.87 -17.31
CA ASP A 115 -5.24 -5.03 -16.39
C ASP A 115 -3.85 -5.55 -15.98
N LYS A 116 -2.78 -5.10 -16.64
CA LYS A 116 -1.42 -5.49 -16.28
C LYS A 116 -1.05 -4.90 -14.92
N ALA A 117 -0.64 -5.78 -13.99
CA ALA A 117 -0.17 -5.38 -12.68
C ALA A 117 1.01 -4.38 -12.77
N VAL A 118 0.91 -3.25 -12.06
CA VAL A 118 1.99 -2.24 -11.95
C VAL A 118 3.23 -2.81 -11.26
N ARG A 119 3.02 -3.64 -10.24
CA ARG A 119 4.07 -4.21 -9.40
C ARG A 119 3.76 -5.66 -9.07
N GLU A 120 4.80 -6.46 -8.88
CA GLU A 120 4.67 -7.85 -8.42
C GLU A 120 4.29 -7.92 -6.94
N SER A 121 4.90 -7.06 -6.11
CA SER A 121 4.74 -7.08 -4.66
C SER A 121 4.99 -5.72 -4.02
N THR A 122 4.63 -5.58 -2.76
CA THR A 122 4.88 -4.39 -1.92
C THR A 122 5.42 -4.83 -0.57
N ILE A 123 6.49 -4.19 -0.10
CA ILE A 123 7.01 -4.37 1.25
C ILE A 123 6.48 -3.25 2.15
N HIS A 124 6.12 -3.59 3.38
CA HIS A 124 5.67 -2.69 4.44
C HIS A 124 6.56 -2.84 5.66
N HIS A 125 6.76 -1.76 6.42
CA HIS A 125 7.45 -1.80 7.71
C HIS A 125 6.59 -1.14 8.79
N SER A 126 6.51 -1.78 9.94
CA SER A 126 6.00 -1.15 11.16
C SER A 126 7.03 -0.19 11.75
N ILE A 127 6.62 0.57 12.77
CA ILE A 127 7.52 1.46 13.49
C ILE A 127 8.70 0.72 14.16
N ASN A 128 8.52 -0.55 14.57
CA ASN A 128 9.59 -1.34 15.17
C ASN A 128 10.43 -2.11 14.14
N GLY A 129 10.26 -1.82 12.84
CA GLY A 129 11.04 -2.47 11.78
C GLY A 129 10.58 -3.89 11.43
N MET A 130 9.41 -4.33 11.89
CA MET A 130 8.82 -5.59 11.42
C MET A 130 8.42 -5.47 9.96
N PHE A 131 8.86 -6.42 9.14
CA PHE A 131 8.57 -6.49 7.72
C PHE A 131 7.27 -7.23 7.43
N ALA A 132 6.58 -6.80 6.37
CA ALA A 132 5.57 -7.59 5.70
C ALA A 132 5.72 -7.45 4.19
N ILE A 133 5.29 -8.46 3.44
CA ILE A 133 5.22 -8.43 1.98
C ILE A 133 3.82 -8.80 1.51
N ARG A 134 3.30 -8.03 0.55
CA ARG A 134 2.05 -8.32 -0.15
C ARG A 134 2.33 -8.67 -1.61
N LYS A 135 1.79 -9.80 -2.08
CA LYS A 135 1.80 -10.22 -3.49
C LYS A 135 0.38 -10.65 -3.90
N GLY A 136 -0.25 -9.85 -4.75
CA GLY A 136 -1.67 -10.01 -5.09
C GLY A 136 -2.55 -9.90 -3.85
N LYS A 137 -3.34 -10.95 -3.59
CA LYS A 137 -4.22 -11.05 -2.42
C LYS A 137 -3.51 -11.49 -1.15
N TRP A 138 -2.32 -12.08 -1.25
CA TRP A 138 -1.65 -12.64 -0.09
C TRP A 138 -0.75 -11.62 0.59
N LYS A 139 -0.79 -11.60 1.92
CA LYS A 139 0.11 -10.83 2.78
C LYS A 139 0.81 -11.76 3.76
N TYR A 140 2.13 -11.65 3.87
CA TYR A 140 2.96 -12.30 4.87
C TYR A 140 3.56 -11.25 5.80
N VAL A 141 3.48 -11.47 7.11
CA VAL A 141 4.12 -10.64 8.15
C VAL A 141 5.21 -11.47 8.81
N ASP A 142 6.44 -10.97 8.80
CA ASP A 142 7.62 -11.67 9.35
C ASP A 142 7.75 -11.44 10.87
N GLY A 143 6.69 -11.78 11.60
CA GLY A 143 6.65 -11.64 13.05
C GLY A 143 5.26 -11.78 13.64
N GLN A 144 5.18 -11.58 14.96
CA GLN A 144 3.95 -11.64 15.74
C GLN A 144 3.40 -10.26 16.08
N GLY A 145 2.09 -10.18 16.26
CA GLY A 145 1.41 -8.96 16.60
C GLY A 145 1.54 -7.87 15.54
N SER A 146 1.34 -6.63 15.97
CA SER A 146 1.28 -5.50 15.04
C SER A 146 2.66 -4.95 14.65
N GLY A 147 3.72 -5.29 15.40
CA GLY A 147 5.01 -4.61 15.29
C GLY A 147 4.97 -3.12 15.63
N GLY A 148 3.87 -2.62 16.20
CA GLY A 148 3.62 -1.20 16.45
C GLY A 148 2.89 -0.92 17.75
N TRP A 149 1.87 -0.07 17.68
CA TRP A 149 1.17 0.48 18.85
C TRP A 149 0.00 -0.40 19.32
N SER A 150 -0.64 -1.12 18.40
CA SER A 150 -1.72 -2.02 18.76
C SER A 150 -1.23 -3.24 19.53
N LYS A 151 -1.99 -3.65 20.54
CA LYS A 151 -1.83 -4.96 21.16
C LYS A 151 -2.50 -6.02 20.30
N ASP A 152 -1.87 -7.20 20.21
CA ASP A 152 -2.50 -8.36 19.58
C ASP A 152 -3.18 -9.24 20.63
N GLU A 153 -4.43 -8.92 20.92
CA GLU A 153 -5.25 -9.70 21.86
C GLU A 153 -5.79 -11.00 21.24
N SER A 154 -5.61 -11.19 19.92
CA SER A 154 -6.12 -12.35 19.18
C SER A 154 -5.11 -13.51 19.11
N ALA A 155 -3.86 -13.29 19.50
CA ALA A 155 -2.81 -14.30 19.45
C ALA A 155 -3.00 -15.34 20.57
N THR A 156 -3.73 -16.42 20.28
CA THR A 156 -3.87 -17.56 21.19
C THR A 156 -2.69 -18.55 21.10
N LYS A 157 -1.81 -18.36 20.11
CA LYS A 157 -0.66 -19.22 19.82
C LYS A 157 0.49 -18.35 19.30
N GLU A 158 1.67 -18.50 19.87
CA GLU A 158 2.89 -17.83 19.41
C GLU A 158 3.39 -18.47 18.09
N LEU A 159 2.80 -18.08 16.97
CA LEU A 159 3.25 -18.45 15.63
C LEU A 159 4.36 -17.51 15.17
N PRO A 160 5.44 -17.97 14.52
CA PRO A 160 6.58 -17.10 14.19
C PRO A 160 6.28 -16.02 13.13
N ALA A 161 5.12 -16.10 12.46
CA ALA A 161 4.74 -15.22 11.36
C ALA A 161 3.20 -15.16 11.21
N GLN A 162 2.72 -14.33 10.29
CA GLN A 162 1.31 -14.25 9.94
C GLN A 162 1.12 -14.35 8.42
N VAL A 163 0.03 -14.99 7.97
CA VAL A 163 -0.38 -15.03 6.57
C VAL A 163 -1.87 -14.71 6.45
N TYR A 164 -2.23 -13.79 5.57
CA TYR A 164 -3.62 -13.38 5.33
C TYR A 164 -3.97 -13.38 3.85
N ASP A 165 -5.22 -13.76 3.54
CA ASP A 165 -5.86 -13.55 2.24
C ASP A 165 -6.66 -12.25 2.29
N LEU A 166 -6.11 -11.14 1.79
CA LEU A 166 -6.72 -9.81 1.87
C LEU A 166 -7.96 -9.64 0.98
N GLU A 167 -8.21 -10.57 0.05
CA GLU A 167 -9.41 -10.54 -0.77
C GLU A 167 -10.62 -11.07 0.01
N ASN A 168 -10.42 -12.17 0.74
CA ASN A 168 -11.47 -12.83 1.53
C ASN A 168 -11.51 -12.34 3.00
N ASP A 169 -10.39 -11.87 3.52
CA ASP A 169 -10.21 -11.40 4.90
C ASP A 169 -9.41 -10.08 4.94
N PRO A 170 -9.99 -8.95 4.45
CA PRO A 170 -9.35 -7.63 4.49
C PRO A 170 -9.16 -7.09 5.91
N LYS A 171 -9.73 -7.77 6.92
CA LYS A 171 -9.62 -7.42 8.34
C LYS A 171 -8.49 -8.18 9.03
N GLU A 172 -7.76 -9.05 8.33
CA GLU A 172 -6.64 -9.83 8.89
C GLU A 172 -7.04 -10.56 10.19
N THR A 173 -8.22 -11.17 10.19
CA THR A 173 -8.82 -11.84 11.35
C THR A 173 -8.37 -13.29 11.49
N THR A 174 -8.03 -13.95 10.38
CA THR A 174 -7.69 -15.38 10.36
C THR A 174 -6.26 -15.57 9.87
N ASN A 175 -5.33 -15.89 10.77
CA ASN A 175 -3.96 -16.23 10.39
C ASN A 175 -3.93 -17.61 9.73
N LEU A 176 -3.58 -17.64 8.44
CA LEU A 176 -3.53 -18.84 7.61
C LEU A 176 -2.15 -19.49 7.56
N LEU A 177 -1.19 -19.09 8.41
CA LEU A 177 0.19 -19.61 8.37
C LEU A 177 0.25 -21.15 8.36
N GLU A 178 -0.47 -21.81 9.27
CA GLU A 178 -0.47 -23.27 9.39
C GLU A 178 -1.24 -23.95 8.24
N ASN A 179 -2.24 -23.27 7.68
CA ASN A 179 -3.11 -23.81 6.64
C ASN A 179 -2.58 -23.55 5.22
N GLN A 180 -1.65 -22.59 5.06
CA GLN A 180 -1.07 -22.17 3.79
C GLN A 180 0.47 -22.15 3.85
N PRO A 181 1.15 -23.24 4.27
CA PRO A 181 2.59 -23.25 4.49
C PRO A 181 3.41 -23.01 3.21
N LYS A 182 2.88 -23.42 2.04
CA LYS A 182 3.51 -23.17 0.75
C LYS A 182 3.53 -21.68 0.40
N ILE A 183 2.40 -20.99 0.56
CA ILE A 183 2.28 -19.55 0.34
C ILE A 183 3.19 -18.79 1.33
N ALA A 184 3.22 -19.20 2.60
CA ALA A 184 4.11 -18.62 3.60
C ALA A 184 5.58 -18.71 3.17
N ALA A 185 6.03 -19.89 2.72
CA ALA A 185 7.40 -20.11 2.26
C ALA A 185 7.73 -19.29 1.01
N GLU A 186 6.82 -19.22 0.04
CA GLU A 186 7.00 -18.42 -1.18
C GLU A 186 7.15 -16.92 -0.89
N LEU A 187 6.27 -16.37 -0.05
CA LEU A 187 6.31 -14.96 0.30
C LEU A 187 7.53 -14.61 1.16
N LYS A 188 7.89 -15.47 2.12
CA LYS A 188 9.11 -15.31 2.91
C LYS A 188 10.36 -15.31 2.02
N ALA A 189 10.44 -16.26 1.09
CA ALA A 189 11.56 -16.32 0.15
C ALA A 189 11.64 -15.06 -0.73
N LEU A 190 10.50 -14.55 -1.20
CA LEU A 190 10.44 -13.31 -1.97
C LEU A 190 10.90 -12.10 -1.15
N LEU A 191 10.45 -11.97 0.11
CA LEU A 191 10.87 -10.92 1.03
C LEU A 191 12.39 -10.94 1.24
N VAL A 192 12.95 -12.11 1.60
CA VAL A 192 14.40 -12.27 1.82
C VAL A 192 15.20 -11.91 0.57
N LYS A 193 14.73 -12.35 -0.60
CA LYS A 193 15.37 -12.00 -1.89
C LYS A 193 15.39 -10.49 -2.10
N GLN A 194 14.27 -9.81 -1.91
CA GLN A 194 14.16 -8.36 -2.15
C GLN A 194 14.97 -7.56 -1.14
N GLN A 195 15.02 -7.99 0.13
CA GLN A 195 15.89 -7.39 1.15
C GLN A 195 17.38 -7.52 0.77
N ALA A 196 17.81 -8.71 0.37
CA ALA A 196 19.20 -8.95 -0.05
C ALA A 196 19.57 -8.19 -1.33
N GLN A 197 18.59 -7.99 -2.23
CA GLN A 197 18.77 -7.25 -3.48
C GLN A 197 18.85 -5.74 -3.27
N GLY A 198 18.18 -5.19 -2.23
CA GLY A 198 18.20 -3.75 -1.92
C GLY A 198 17.35 -2.86 -2.83
N TYR A 199 16.62 -3.44 -3.79
CA TYR A 199 15.71 -2.73 -4.69
C TYR A 199 14.64 -3.67 -5.25
N THR A 200 13.49 -3.11 -5.65
CA THR A 200 12.38 -3.88 -6.24
C THR A 200 12.00 -3.43 -7.66
N ARG A 201 12.35 -2.21 -8.07
CA ARG A 201 12.04 -1.70 -9.41
C ARG A 201 12.88 -2.41 -10.49
N PRO A 202 12.26 -2.91 -11.58
CA PRO A 202 12.99 -3.47 -12.71
C PRO A 202 13.99 -2.46 -13.30
N GLY A 203 15.21 -2.91 -13.58
CA GLY A 203 16.25 -2.08 -14.17
C GLY A 203 16.97 -1.13 -13.20
N SER A 204 16.55 -1.07 -11.94
CA SER A 204 17.40 -0.52 -10.89
C SER A 204 18.61 -1.43 -10.69
N LYS A 205 19.80 -0.86 -10.73
CA LYS A 205 21.07 -1.49 -10.36
C LYS A 205 21.96 -0.38 -9.82
N GLU A 206 22.76 -0.71 -8.81
CA GLU A 206 23.87 0.14 -8.38
C GLU A 206 24.99 0.14 -9.42
#